data_AF-A0A7K5K2D7-F1
#
_entry.id   AF-A0A7K5K2D7-F1
#
_cell.length_a   1.000
_cell.length_b   1.000
_cell.length_c   1.000
_cell.angle_alpha   90.00
_cell.angle_beta   90.00
_cell.angle_gamma   90.00
#
_symmetry.space_group_name_H-M   'P 1'
#
loop_
_entity.id
_entity.type
_entity.pdbx_description
1 polymer ?
#
loop_
_entity_poly.entity_id
_entity_poly.type
_entity_poly.pdbx_seq_one_letter_code
_entity_poly.pdbx_strand_id
1 'polypeptide(L)'
;CSLQAGLAVLLKAERLFHSSYHSQAVHIRPVCRVGSRLSSLPEHPNRKSTLDASCVAVSWELRQTLTVVFDVFSSGQGKKDWSLFKMFSRTLTDACPLASQSKVYVDISPKNKEKELLEVTPPPTSVHEAVVQGDKKTYAVYDLLSPSLFNTSRSLNVQLKWKRPQDSSEMPIPVLHAQRYVGGYGLQSGEICTLIYNTHPYRAFPVILLETVPWYLRLYVHTLTIITKGKENKPS
;
A
#
# COMPACT_ATOMS: atom_id res chain seq x y z
N CYS A 1 -18.94 2.28 8.32
CA CYS A 1 -19.96 2.58 7.30
C CYS A 1 -20.08 1.54 6.18
N SER A 2 -19.43 0.36 6.29
CA SER A 2 -19.57 -0.77 5.35
C SER A 2 -19.61 -0.32 3.87
N LEU A 3 -20.44 -0.95 3.03
CA LEU A 3 -20.58 -0.66 1.60
C LEU A 3 -21.49 0.56 1.30
N GLN A 4 -21.94 1.32 2.31
CA GLN A 4 -22.89 2.41 2.13
C GLN A 4 -22.23 3.78 1.99
N ALA A 5 -21.13 4.04 2.70
CA ALA A 5 -20.46 5.35 2.67
C ALA A 5 -18.95 5.25 2.98
N GLY A 6 -18.20 6.27 2.53
CA GLY A 6 -16.76 6.37 2.69
C GLY A 6 -15.96 5.49 1.73
N LEU A 7 -14.67 5.33 2.01
CA LEU A 7 -13.73 4.59 1.16
C LEU A 7 -14.12 3.11 0.94
N ALA A 8 -14.83 2.53 1.91
CA ALA A 8 -15.26 1.14 1.85
C ALA A 8 -16.25 0.85 0.69
N VAL A 9 -16.89 1.87 0.12
CA VAL A 9 -17.74 1.73 -1.08
C VAL A 9 -16.94 1.24 -2.30
N LEU A 10 -15.63 1.52 -2.36
CA LEU A 10 -14.76 1.04 -3.43
C LEU A 10 -14.46 -0.47 -3.32
N LEU A 11 -14.78 -1.10 -2.18
CA LEU A 11 -14.52 -2.52 -1.92
C LEU A 11 -15.58 -3.44 -2.56
N LYS A 12 -15.82 -3.29 -3.86
CA LYS A 12 -16.74 -4.16 -4.60
C LYS A 12 -16.02 -5.44 -5.02
N ALA A 13 -16.37 -6.56 -4.38
CA ALA A 13 -15.79 -7.88 -4.60
C ALA A 13 -15.57 -8.22 -6.09
N GLU A 14 -16.59 -8.04 -6.92
CA GLU A 14 -16.55 -8.34 -8.36
C GLU A 14 -15.35 -7.70 -9.07
N ARG A 15 -15.05 -6.42 -8.83
CA ARG A 15 -13.89 -5.76 -9.46
C ARG A 15 -12.56 -6.10 -8.80
N LEU A 16 -12.57 -6.35 -7.49
CA LEU A 16 -11.36 -6.75 -6.76
C LEU A 16 -10.85 -8.12 -7.24
N PHE A 17 -11.75 -9.07 -7.51
CA PHE A 17 -11.36 -10.39 -8.02
C PHE A 17 -10.93 -10.40 -9.50
N HIS A 18 -11.21 -9.32 -10.25
CA HIS A 18 -10.68 -9.11 -11.60
C HIS A 18 -9.33 -8.37 -11.63
N SER A 19 -8.80 -7.98 -10.47
CA SER A 19 -7.46 -7.38 -10.40
C SER A 19 -6.37 -8.43 -10.66
N SER A 20 -5.21 -7.98 -11.14
CA SER A 20 -4.03 -8.86 -11.33
C SER A 20 -3.49 -9.38 -10.00
N TYR A 21 -3.67 -8.61 -8.93
CA TYR A 21 -3.31 -8.99 -7.58
C TYR A 21 -4.19 -8.24 -6.58
N HIS A 22 -4.60 -8.92 -5.51
CA HIS A 22 -5.13 -8.26 -4.33
C HIS A 22 -4.65 -8.96 -3.06
N SER A 23 -4.52 -8.19 -1.98
CA SER A 23 -4.20 -8.70 -0.65
C SER A 23 -4.98 -7.91 0.39
N GLN A 24 -5.63 -8.63 1.30
CA GLN A 24 -6.40 -8.04 2.39
C GLN A 24 -5.84 -8.52 3.72
N ALA A 25 -5.61 -7.58 4.63
CA ALA A 25 -5.19 -7.86 5.99
C ALA A 25 -6.17 -7.23 6.98
N VAL A 26 -6.51 -8.00 8.02
CA VAL A 26 -7.29 -7.52 9.16
C VAL A 26 -6.44 -7.70 10.41
N HIS A 27 -6.19 -6.60 11.11
CA HIS A 27 -5.40 -6.57 12.32
C HIS A 27 -6.24 -6.01 13.46
N ILE A 28 -6.37 -6.78 14.52
CA ILE A 28 -7.11 -6.38 15.73
C ILE A 28 -6.09 -6.30 16.86
N ARG A 29 -6.02 -5.17 17.54
CA ARG A 29 -5.19 -5.03 18.74
C ARG A 29 -5.90 -4.23 19.83
N PRO A 30 -5.63 -4.53 21.11
CA PRO A 30 -6.03 -3.64 22.19
C PRO A 30 -5.23 -2.33 22.10
N VAL A 31 -5.90 -1.22 22.39
CA VAL A 31 -5.33 0.14 22.47
C VAL A 31 -5.83 0.83 23.73
N CYS A 32 -4.97 1.63 24.37
CA CYS A 32 -5.35 2.38 25.55
C CYS A 32 -6.01 3.73 25.17
N ARG A 33 -7.17 4.01 25.76
CA ARG A 33 -7.75 5.36 25.75
C ARG A 33 -7.08 6.19 26.84
N VAL A 34 -6.25 7.14 26.42
CA VAL A 34 -5.65 8.13 27.33
C VAL A 34 -6.69 9.21 27.63
N GLY A 35 -6.95 9.48 28.91
CA GLY A 35 -7.85 10.56 29.32
C GLY A 35 -7.28 11.93 28.91
N SER A 36 -8.14 12.83 28.46
CA SER A 36 -7.83 14.17 27.92
C SER A 36 -7.18 15.17 28.90
N ARG A 37 -6.69 14.73 30.07
CA ARG A 37 -6.11 15.62 31.09
C ARG A 37 -4.58 15.69 31.12
N LEU A 38 -3.86 14.97 30.24
CA LEU A 38 -2.40 14.93 30.31
C LEU A 38 -1.67 15.00 28.95
N SER A 39 -2.28 15.63 27.93
CA SER A 39 -1.68 15.77 26.59
C SER A 39 -0.88 17.07 26.39
N SER A 40 -0.57 17.82 27.45
CA SER A 40 0.06 19.15 27.34
C SER A 40 1.43 19.31 28.03
N LEU A 41 2.13 18.22 28.37
CA LEU A 41 3.49 18.32 28.92
C LEU A 41 4.56 17.79 27.95
N PRO A 42 5.71 18.49 27.78
CA PRO A 42 6.75 18.07 26.84
C PRO A 42 7.45 16.78 27.29
N GLU A 43 7.71 15.87 26.35
CA GLU A 43 8.51 14.66 26.60
C GLU A 43 9.97 15.02 26.91
N HIS A 44 10.47 14.59 28.08
CA HIS A 44 11.89 14.65 28.43
C HIS A 44 12.60 13.33 28.03
N PRO A 45 13.88 13.36 27.60
CA PRO A 45 14.52 12.24 26.90
C PRO A 45 14.81 10.98 27.73
N ASN A 46 14.65 11.00 29.06
CA ASN A 46 15.08 9.92 29.96
C ASN A 46 13.95 9.27 30.78
N ARG A 47 12.68 9.42 30.39
CA ARG A 47 11.57 8.72 31.08
C ARG A 47 11.30 7.37 30.40
N LYS A 48 11.70 6.29 31.06
CA LYS A 48 11.29 4.91 30.77
C LYS A 48 9.76 4.89 30.60
N SER A 49 9.28 4.50 29.42
CA SER A 49 7.86 4.47 29.06
C SER A 49 7.09 3.59 30.05
N THR A 50 6.52 4.21 31.09
CA THR A 50 5.44 3.64 31.87
C THR A 50 4.13 3.99 31.15
N LEU A 51 3.90 3.34 30.01
CA LEU A 51 2.65 3.48 29.25
C LEU A 51 1.43 3.02 30.09
N ASP A 52 1.68 2.21 31.13
CA ASP A 52 0.63 1.57 31.94
C ASP A 52 -0.06 2.50 32.95
N ALA A 53 0.56 3.60 33.38
CA ALA A 53 -0.01 4.45 34.44
C ALA A 53 -1.09 5.44 33.96
N SER A 54 -1.29 5.60 32.65
CA SER A 54 -2.22 6.58 32.05
C SER A 54 -3.38 5.95 31.26
N CYS A 55 -3.47 4.61 31.24
CA CYS A 55 -4.53 3.89 30.53
C CYS A 55 -5.83 3.90 31.35
N VAL A 56 -6.77 4.75 30.96
CA VAL A 56 -8.07 4.89 31.68
C VAL A 56 -9.02 3.76 31.29
N ALA A 57 -8.98 3.31 30.04
CA ALA A 57 -9.76 2.18 29.56
C ALA A 57 -9.11 1.50 28.36
N VAL A 58 -9.21 0.17 28.29
CA VAL A 58 -8.82 -0.60 27.11
C VAL A 58 -9.91 -0.48 26.04
N SER A 59 -9.52 -0.34 24.79
CA SER A 59 -10.39 -0.32 23.62
C SER A 59 -9.80 -1.17 22.52
N TRP A 60 -10.60 -1.53 21.52
CA TRP A 60 -10.15 -2.34 20.39
C TRP A 60 -9.93 -1.47 19.17
N GLU A 61 -8.75 -1.58 18.56
CA GLU A 61 -8.47 -1.03 17.23
C GLU A 61 -8.60 -2.15 16.21
N LEU A 62 -9.47 -1.95 15.23
CA LEU A 62 -9.59 -2.77 14.03
C LEU A 62 -8.94 -2.01 12.87
N ARG A 63 -7.85 -2.55 12.32
CA ARG A 63 -7.19 -2.02 11.12
C ARG A 63 -7.40 -2.99 9.97
N GLN A 64 -8.04 -2.51 8.91
CA GLN A 64 -8.21 -3.25 7.67
C GLN A 64 -7.36 -2.59 6.59
N THR A 65 -6.54 -3.38 5.89
CA THR A 65 -5.73 -2.94 4.77
C THR A 65 -6.11 -3.75 3.54
N LEU A 66 -6.32 -3.08 2.42
CA LEU A 66 -6.48 -3.72 1.11
C LEU A 66 -5.43 -3.13 0.16
N THR A 67 -4.70 -4.00 -0.51
CA THR A 67 -3.82 -3.66 -1.63
C THR A 67 -4.35 -4.31 -2.88
N VAL A 68 -4.43 -3.56 -3.98
CA VAL A 68 -4.96 -4.04 -5.26
C VAL A 68 -4.05 -3.53 -6.38
N VAL A 69 -3.72 -4.41 -7.31
CA VAL A 69 -2.99 -4.10 -8.53
C VAL A 69 -3.89 -4.43 -9.70
N PHE A 70 -4.34 -3.39 -10.40
CA PHE A 70 -5.06 -3.56 -11.65
C PHE A 70 -4.05 -3.65 -12.79
N ASP A 71 -4.33 -4.55 -13.74
CA ASP A 71 -3.63 -4.49 -15.02
C ASP A 71 -3.96 -3.15 -15.68
N VAL A 72 -2.96 -2.55 -16.32
CA VAL A 72 -3.14 -1.37 -17.15
C VAL A 72 -3.75 -1.86 -18.46
N PHE A 73 -5.01 -2.30 -18.42
CA PHE A 73 -5.78 -2.54 -19.63
C PHE A 73 -5.88 -1.20 -20.37
N SER A 74 -5.04 -1.07 -21.39
CA SER A 74 -5.16 -0.11 -22.48
C SER A 74 -6.64 0.10 -22.76
N SER A 75 -7.13 1.32 -22.58
CA SER A 75 -8.54 1.66 -22.80
C SER A 75 -8.90 1.56 -24.28
N GLY A 76 -8.74 0.41 -24.94
CA GLY A 76 -8.82 0.24 -26.41
C GLY A 76 -7.91 1.16 -27.25
N GLN A 77 -7.21 2.12 -26.63
CA GLN A 77 -6.57 3.29 -27.25
C GLN A 77 -5.09 3.43 -26.83
N GLY A 78 -4.51 2.47 -26.09
CA GLY A 78 -3.10 2.51 -25.66
C GLY A 78 -2.79 3.52 -24.55
N LYS A 79 -3.80 4.18 -23.97
CA LYS A 79 -3.62 5.21 -22.94
C LYS A 79 -3.60 4.59 -21.53
N LYS A 80 -2.68 5.07 -20.69
CA LYS A 80 -2.50 4.64 -19.29
C LYS A 80 -3.45 5.35 -18.31
N ASP A 81 -4.52 5.97 -18.82
CA ASP A 81 -5.47 6.76 -18.05
C ASP A 81 -6.33 5.89 -17.12
N TRP A 82 -6.47 6.31 -15.87
CA TRP A 82 -7.31 5.61 -14.91
C TRP A 82 -8.28 6.53 -14.18
N SER A 83 -9.31 5.93 -13.60
CA SER A 83 -10.25 6.60 -12.71
C SER A 83 -10.77 5.65 -11.65
N LEU A 84 -11.28 6.17 -10.53
CA LEU A 84 -11.93 5.35 -9.51
C LEU A 84 -13.05 4.49 -10.12
N PHE A 85 -13.86 5.08 -11.01
CA PHE A 85 -14.92 4.35 -11.70
C PHE A 85 -14.37 3.23 -12.60
N LYS A 86 -13.31 3.47 -13.37
CA LYS A 86 -12.71 2.43 -14.23
C LYS A 86 -12.14 1.27 -13.40
N MET A 87 -11.47 1.57 -12.28
CA MET A 87 -10.81 0.57 -11.43
C MET A 87 -11.83 -0.20 -10.55
N PHE A 88 -12.76 0.50 -9.91
CA PHE A 88 -13.63 -0.06 -8.88
C PHE A 88 -15.10 -0.16 -9.29
N SER A 89 -15.49 0.35 -10.47
CA SER A 89 -16.90 0.50 -10.89
C SER A 89 -17.77 1.25 -9.89
N ARG A 90 -17.14 2.12 -9.10
CA ARG A 90 -17.73 2.93 -8.05
C ARG A 90 -17.04 4.28 -8.02
N THR A 91 -17.81 5.30 -7.71
CA THR A 91 -17.32 6.62 -7.32
C THR A 91 -17.61 6.82 -5.84
N LEU A 92 -16.91 7.74 -5.19
CA LEU A 92 -17.17 8.07 -3.80
C LEU A 92 -18.31 9.08 -3.77
N THR A 93 -19.41 8.82 -3.07
CA THR A 93 -20.54 9.76 -3.00
C THR A 93 -20.54 10.56 -1.70
N ASP A 94 -20.18 9.90 -0.60
CA ASP A 94 -20.27 10.46 0.74
C ASP A 94 -19.10 9.97 1.61
N ALA A 95 -18.71 10.78 2.59
CA ALA A 95 -17.84 10.33 3.66
C ALA A 95 -18.60 9.44 4.66
N CYS A 96 -17.87 8.62 5.41
CA CYS A 96 -18.45 7.90 6.53
C CYS A 96 -18.73 8.89 7.68
N PRO A 97 -19.98 9.09 8.13
CA PRO A 97 -20.32 10.08 9.16
C PRO A 97 -19.65 9.83 10.52
N LEU A 98 -19.19 8.61 10.78
CA LEU A 98 -18.47 8.24 12.00
C LEU A 98 -16.95 8.44 11.90
N ALA A 99 -16.44 8.84 10.73
CA ALA A 99 -15.00 9.01 10.52
C ALA A 99 -14.53 10.38 11.01
N SER A 100 -13.49 10.38 11.86
CA SER A 100 -12.77 11.61 12.22
C SER A 100 -11.87 12.14 11.10
N GLN A 101 -11.51 11.27 10.15
CA GLN A 101 -10.70 11.60 8.97
C GLN A 101 -11.06 10.67 7.81
N SER A 102 -11.14 11.22 6.59
CA SER A 102 -11.33 10.40 5.39
C SER A 102 -10.69 11.09 4.17
N LYS A 103 -9.51 10.61 3.76
CA LYS A 103 -8.71 11.25 2.71
C LYS A 103 -8.31 10.26 1.62
N VAL A 104 -8.33 10.72 0.37
CA VAL A 104 -7.77 10.02 -0.78
C VAL A 104 -6.47 10.73 -1.16
N TYR A 105 -5.39 9.95 -1.26
CA TYR A 105 -4.09 10.42 -1.71
C TYR A 105 -3.79 9.82 -3.08
N VAL A 106 -3.43 10.67 -4.05
CA VAL A 106 -3.04 10.26 -5.39
C VAL A 106 -1.63 10.74 -5.67
N ASP A 107 -0.73 9.82 -5.99
CA ASP A 107 0.65 10.16 -6.34
C ASP A 107 0.69 10.90 -7.69
N ILE A 108 1.18 12.14 -7.65
CA ILE A 108 1.36 13.02 -8.80
C ILE A 108 2.82 13.43 -8.97
N SER A 109 3.74 12.66 -8.39
CA SER A 109 5.17 12.93 -8.45
C SER A 109 5.64 12.94 -9.92
N PRO A 110 6.37 13.98 -10.35
CA PRO A 110 6.87 14.04 -11.72
C PRO A 110 7.84 12.89 -11.96
N LYS A 111 7.59 12.09 -12.99
CA LYS A 111 8.58 11.15 -13.53
C LYS A 111 9.38 11.90 -14.60
N ASN A 112 10.68 12.08 -14.39
CA ASN A 112 11.61 12.83 -15.25
C ASN A 112 11.39 14.37 -15.28
N LYS A 113 12.21 15.07 -16.08
CA LYS A 113 12.20 16.55 -16.22
C LYS A 113 10.90 17.12 -16.82
N GLU A 114 9.93 16.29 -17.16
CA GLU A 114 8.65 16.71 -17.73
C GLU A 114 7.59 16.77 -16.64
N LYS A 115 7.50 17.93 -15.98
CA LYS A 115 6.43 18.25 -15.01
C LYS A 115 5.00 18.23 -15.61
N GLU A 116 4.83 18.02 -16.92
CA GLU A 116 3.63 18.46 -17.66
C GLU A 116 2.80 17.39 -18.38
N LEU A 117 3.02 16.10 -18.11
CA LEU A 117 2.26 15.05 -18.81
C LEU A 117 1.04 14.52 -18.05
N LEU A 118 0.86 14.87 -16.77
CA LEU A 118 -0.17 14.26 -15.92
C LEU A 118 -1.24 15.29 -15.53
N GLU A 119 -2.49 15.00 -15.86
CA GLU A 119 -3.65 15.81 -15.47
C GLU A 119 -4.50 15.02 -14.47
N VAL A 120 -4.81 15.65 -13.33
CA VAL A 120 -5.67 15.07 -12.30
C VAL A 120 -6.99 15.84 -12.26
N THR A 121 -8.11 15.11 -12.32
CA THR A 121 -9.45 15.70 -12.29
C THR A 121 -10.32 14.99 -11.25
N PRO A 122 -11.10 15.71 -10.41
CA PRO A 122 -11.12 17.17 -10.27
C PRO A 122 -9.82 17.73 -9.65
N PRO A 123 -9.58 19.05 -9.69
CA PRO A 123 -8.44 19.66 -9.01
C PRO A 123 -8.38 19.25 -7.53
N PRO A 124 -7.19 18.94 -7.00
CA PRO A 124 -7.05 18.50 -5.62
C PRO A 124 -7.42 19.60 -4.63
N THR A 125 -7.95 19.22 -3.47
CA THR A 125 -8.26 20.16 -2.37
C THR A 125 -6.98 20.73 -1.78
N SER A 126 -5.93 19.91 -1.70
CA SER A 126 -4.59 20.30 -1.24
C SER A 126 -3.54 19.35 -1.80
N VAL A 127 -2.27 19.72 -1.62
CA VAL A 127 -1.11 18.90 -2.01
C VAL A 127 -0.30 18.57 -0.76
N HIS A 128 0.17 17.33 -0.66
CA HIS A 128 1.01 16.86 0.43
C HIS A 128 2.34 16.29 -0.11
N GLU A 129 3.47 16.79 0.40
CA GLU A 129 4.79 16.26 0.07
C GLU A 129 5.30 15.38 1.20
N ALA A 130 5.85 14.22 0.84
CA ALA A 130 6.44 13.28 1.79
C ALA A 130 7.67 12.60 1.20
N VAL A 131 8.60 12.16 2.05
CA VAL A 131 9.74 11.33 1.61
C VAL A 131 9.39 9.88 1.84
N VAL A 132 9.28 9.10 0.76
CA VAL A 132 8.94 7.68 0.79
C VAL A 132 10.12 6.89 0.26
N GLN A 133 10.74 6.09 1.13
CA GLN A 133 11.91 5.25 0.79
C GLN A 133 13.09 6.05 0.17
N GLY A 134 13.27 7.29 0.59
CA GLY A 134 14.34 8.18 0.11
C GLY A 134 13.94 9.08 -1.06
N ASP A 135 12.83 8.79 -1.74
CA ASP A 135 12.31 9.62 -2.83
C ASP A 135 11.34 10.68 -2.30
N LYS A 136 11.46 11.90 -2.82
CA LYS A 136 10.43 12.93 -2.63
C LYS A 136 9.20 12.57 -3.46
N LYS A 137 8.06 12.41 -2.79
CA LYS A 137 6.76 12.16 -3.41
C LYS A 137 5.82 13.34 -3.17
N THR A 138 5.00 13.63 -4.18
CA THR A 138 3.97 14.68 -4.13
C THR A 138 2.61 14.03 -4.35
N TYR A 139 1.70 14.22 -3.40
CA TYR A 139 0.36 13.63 -3.41
C TYR A 139 -0.71 14.71 -3.57
N ALA A 140 -1.61 14.52 -4.53
CA ALA A 140 -2.90 15.20 -4.57
C ALA A 140 -3.81 14.64 -3.47
N VAL A 141 -4.41 15.52 -2.66
CA VAL A 141 -5.23 15.12 -1.50
C VAL A 141 -6.67 15.58 -1.69
N TYR A 142 -7.60 14.63 -1.52
CA TYR A 142 -9.04 14.87 -1.48
C TYR A 142 -9.58 14.49 -0.11
N ASP A 143 -10.07 15.47 0.65
CA ASP A 143 -10.67 15.25 1.97
C ASP A 143 -12.19 15.06 1.82
N LEU A 144 -12.67 13.81 1.97
CA LEU A 144 -14.08 13.47 1.79
C LEU A 144 -14.99 14.14 2.85
N LEU A 145 -14.43 14.63 3.96
CA LEU A 145 -15.20 15.39 4.94
C LEU A 145 -15.42 16.84 4.50
N SER A 146 -14.74 17.31 3.45
CA SER A 146 -14.90 18.67 2.91
C SER A 146 -16.17 18.78 2.06
N PRO A 147 -17.14 19.64 2.44
CA PRO A 147 -18.40 19.79 1.70
C PRO A 147 -18.20 20.23 0.24
N SER A 148 -17.14 21.00 -0.03
CA SER A 148 -16.83 21.52 -1.36
C SER A 148 -16.57 20.44 -2.42
N LEU A 149 -16.17 19.22 -2.03
CA LEU A 149 -15.87 18.14 -2.96
C LEU A 149 -17.11 17.58 -3.66
N PHE A 150 -18.26 17.56 -2.97
CA PHE A 150 -19.49 16.94 -3.48
C PHE A 150 -20.50 17.95 -4.01
N ASN A 151 -20.30 19.25 -3.77
CA ASN A 151 -21.22 20.31 -4.16
C ASN A 151 -21.51 20.35 -5.67
N THR A 152 -20.52 20.04 -6.53
CA THR A 152 -20.68 20.15 -7.98
C THR A 152 -21.19 18.87 -8.63
N SER A 153 -20.65 17.70 -8.27
CA SER A 153 -20.88 16.43 -9.00
C SER A 153 -21.60 15.36 -8.19
N ARG A 154 -21.96 15.62 -6.92
CA ARG A 154 -22.52 14.65 -5.95
C ARG A 154 -21.72 13.34 -5.79
N SER A 155 -20.58 13.24 -6.45
CA SER A 155 -19.69 12.08 -6.43
C SER A 155 -18.29 12.49 -6.88
N LEU A 156 -17.29 11.96 -6.19
CA LEU A 156 -15.89 12.11 -6.49
C LEU A 156 -15.43 10.90 -7.31
N ASN A 157 -15.08 11.16 -8.57
CA ASN A 157 -14.42 10.21 -9.46
C ASN A 157 -13.04 10.76 -9.81
N VAL A 158 -12.04 10.49 -8.97
CA VAL A 158 -10.67 10.91 -9.25
C VAL A 158 -10.21 10.24 -10.53
N GLN A 159 -9.70 11.05 -11.44
CA GLN A 159 -9.22 10.68 -12.77
C GLN A 159 -7.80 11.15 -12.93
N LEU A 160 -6.96 10.27 -13.48
CA LEU A 160 -5.60 10.57 -13.86
C LEU A 160 -5.46 10.32 -15.35
N LYS A 161 -5.14 11.38 -16.10
CA LYS A 161 -4.99 11.34 -17.56
C LYS A 161 -3.59 11.75 -17.97
N TRP A 162 -3.04 11.04 -18.94
CA TRP A 162 -1.75 11.36 -19.53
C TRP A 162 -1.97 12.14 -20.81
N LYS A 163 -1.34 13.31 -20.93
CA LYS A 163 -1.45 14.16 -22.12
C LYS A 163 -0.82 13.52 -23.37
N ARG A 164 0.16 12.63 -23.19
CA ARG A 164 0.84 11.89 -24.27
C ARG A 164 0.92 10.40 -23.94
N PRO A 165 0.83 9.51 -24.94
CA PRO A 165 1.17 8.11 -24.74
C PRO A 165 2.59 8.04 -24.19
N GLN A 166 2.75 7.48 -23.00
CA GLN A 166 4.07 7.26 -22.46
C GLN A 166 4.63 6.02 -23.14
N ASP A 167 5.73 6.17 -23.89
CA ASP A 167 6.60 5.04 -24.23
C ASP A 167 6.86 4.22 -22.97
N SER A 168 7.08 2.92 -23.12
CA SER A 168 7.32 2.01 -22.00
C SER A 168 8.58 2.41 -21.24
N SER A 169 8.48 3.42 -20.37
CA SER A 169 9.46 3.74 -19.36
C SER A 169 9.61 2.47 -18.54
N GLU A 170 10.85 1.96 -18.46
CA GLU A 170 11.19 0.90 -17.54
C GLU A 170 10.64 1.27 -16.16
N MET A 171 9.83 0.38 -15.59
CA MET A 171 9.39 0.57 -14.22
C MET A 171 10.61 0.44 -13.33
N PRO A 172 10.87 1.40 -12.43
CA PRO A 172 11.99 1.30 -11.52
C PRO A 172 11.83 0.04 -10.66
N ILE A 173 12.92 -0.70 -10.50
CA ILE A 173 12.96 -1.90 -9.67
C ILE A 173 12.61 -1.48 -8.23
N PRO A 174 11.65 -2.14 -7.56
CA PRO A 174 11.28 -1.81 -6.19
C PRO A 174 12.46 -1.95 -5.22
N VAL A 175 12.48 -1.09 -4.19
CA VAL A 175 13.52 -1.07 -3.16
C VAL A 175 13.69 -2.42 -2.46
N LEU A 176 12.57 -3.10 -2.20
CA LEU A 176 12.55 -4.47 -1.70
C LEU A 176 11.77 -5.30 -2.72
N HIS A 177 12.43 -6.28 -3.30
CA HIS A 177 11.81 -7.21 -4.25
C HIS A 177 12.33 -8.62 -4.02
N ALA A 178 11.55 -9.60 -4.46
CA ALA A 178 11.92 -11.00 -4.37
C ALA A 178 11.61 -11.70 -5.69
N GLN A 179 12.40 -12.72 -5.99
CA GLN A 179 12.15 -13.64 -7.10
C GLN A 179 12.23 -15.06 -6.59
N ARG A 180 11.41 -15.92 -7.18
CA ARG A 180 11.35 -17.34 -6.87
C ARG A 180 11.37 -18.13 -8.16
N TYR A 181 12.21 -19.15 -8.22
CA TYR A 181 12.27 -20.06 -9.35
C TYR A 181 12.60 -21.48 -8.87
N VAL A 182 12.30 -22.44 -9.72
CA VAL A 182 12.68 -23.83 -9.52
C VAL A 182 13.95 -24.08 -10.31
N GLY A 183 14.95 -24.64 -9.65
CA GLY A 183 16.22 -25.06 -10.24
C GLY A 183 16.40 -26.58 -10.16
N GLY A 184 17.50 -27.06 -10.73
CA GLY A 184 17.85 -28.48 -10.70
C GLY A 184 17.02 -29.35 -11.65
N TYR A 185 17.27 -30.67 -11.62
CA TYR A 185 16.67 -31.63 -12.55
C TYR A 185 16.24 -32.92 -11.84
N GLY A 186 15.11 -33.49 -12.26
CA GLY A 186 14.60 -34.75 -11.72
C GLY A 186 14.06 -34.65 -10.28
N LEU A 187 13.77 -35.79 -9.68
CA LEU A 187 13.10 -35.87 -8.38
C LEU A 187 14.05 -35.72 -7.17
N GLN A 188 15.36 -35.81 -7.37
CA GLN A 188 16.35 -35.86 -6.28
C GLN A 188 17.17 -34.58 -6.12
N SER A 189 17.42 -33.83 -7.20
CA SER A 189 18.20 -32.59 -7.18
C SER A 189 17.39 -31.35 -7.56
N GLY A 190 16.07 -31.43 -7.48
CA GLY A 190 15.19 -30.27 -7.65
C GLY A 190 15.37 -29.29 -6.49
N GLU A 191 15.50 -28.01 -6.82
CA GLU A 191 15.74 -26.93 -5.88
C GLU A 191 14.65 -25.85 -6.00
N ILE A 192 14.29 -25.24 -4.88
CA ILE A 192 13.44 -24.05 -4.87
C ILE A 192 14.32 -22.90 -4.38
N CYS A 193 14.54 -21.92 -5.25
CA CYS A 193 15.41 -20.78 -4.97
C CYS A 193 14.55 -19.54 -4.79
N THR A 194 14.64 -18.94 -3.60
CA THR A 194 14.00 -17.66 -3.28
C THR A 194 15.08 -16.63 -2.98
N LEU A 195 15.15 -15.59 -3.82
CA LEU A 195 16.12 -14.50 -3.70
C LEU A 195 15.38 -13.25 -3.25
N ILE A 196 15.87 -12.60 -2.19
CA ILE A 196 15.34 -11.35 -1.66
C ILE A 196 16.41 -10.27 -1.80
N TYR A 197 16.04 -9.15 -2.41
CA TYR A 197 16.92 -8.02 -2.67
C TYR A 197 16.46 -6.80 -1.92
N ASN A 198 17.38 -6.16 -1.19
CA ASN A 198 17.20 -4.84 -0.62
C ASN A 198 18.16 -3.87 -1.32
N THR A 199 17.64 -3.00 -2.17
CA THR A 199 18.40 -1.98 -2.90
C THR A 199 18.41 -0.62 -2.20
N HIS A 200 17.87 -0.52 -0.98
CA HIS A 200 17.92 0.73 -0.23
C HIS A 200 19.37 1.07 0.17
N PRO A 201 19.83 2.32 -0.05
CA PRO A 201 21.25 2.66 0.14
C PRO A 201 21.74 2.54 1.59
N TYR A 202 20.89 2.85 2.58
CA TYR A 202 21.31 2.93 4.00
C TYR A 202 20.42 2.18 5.01
N ARG A 203 19.31 1.55 4.59
CA ARG A 203 18.31 1.01 5.50
C ARG A 203 18.22 -0.50 5.36
N ALA A 204 18.37 -1.20 6.47
CA ALA A 204 18.02 -2.61 6.57
C ALA A 204 16.51 -2.75 6.85
N PHE A 205 15.87 -3.73 6.20
CA PHE A 205 14.48 -4.08 6.47
C PHE A 205 14.42 -5.45 7.17
N PRO A 206 13.73 -5.57 8.31
CA PRO A 206 13.43 -6.87 8.87
C PRO A 206 12.41 -7.58 7.96
N VAL A 207 12.73 -8.82 7.56
CA VAL A 207 11.90 -9.61 6.65
C VAL A 207 11.59 -10.95 7.32
N ILE A 208 10.32 -11.35 7.24
CA ILE A 208 9.88 -12.71 7.57
C ILE A 208 9.53 -13.37 6.24
N LEU A 209 10.24 -14.45 5.90
CA LEU A 209 9.96 -15.25 4.70
C LEU A 209 9.07 -16.43 5.09
N LEU A 210 7.93 -16.56 4.42
CA LEU A 210 7.04 -17.70 4.50
C LEU A 210 6.97 -18.36 3.11
N GLU A 211 7.40 -19.62 3.03
CA GLU A 211 7.32 -20.41 1.80
C GLU A 211 6.10 -21.32 1.81
N THR A 212 5.20 -21.11 0.86
CA THR A 212 4.09 -22.04 0.58
C THR A 212 4.52 -23.04 -0.48
N VAL A 213 4.53 -24.31 -0.10
CA VAL A 213 5.05 -25.38 -0.95
C VAL A 213 3.89 -26.32 -1.33
N PRO A 214 3.71 -26.65 -2.61
CA PRO A 214 2.70 -27.61 -3.04
C PRO A 214 2.80 -28.92 -2.25
N TRP A 215 1.65 -29.45 -1.84
CA TRP A 215 1.55 -30.62 -0.96
C TRP A 215 2.25 -31.88 -1.49
N TYR A 216 2.42 -32.00 -2.81
CA TYR A 216 3.09 -33.12 -3.46
C TYR A 216 4.62 -32.99 -3.50
N LEU A 217 5.19 -31.84 -3.14
CA LEU A 217 6.63 -31.67 -3.05
C LEU A 217 7.11 -32.02 -1.64
N ARG A 218 8.10 -32.90 -1.57
CA ARG A 218 8.77 -33.25 -0.31
C ARG A 218 10.02 -32.40 -0.15
N LEU A 219 9.99 -31.47 0.81
CA LEU A 219 11.17 -30.71 1.18
C LEU A 219 11.92 -31.37 2.32
N TYR A 220 13.24 -31.32 2.23
CA TYR A 220 14.14 -31.78 3.27
C TYR A 220 14.72 -30.56 3.97
N VAL A 221 14.29 -30.30 5.21
CA VAL A 221 14.77 -29.12 5.97
C VAL A 221 16.29 -29.12 6.14
N HIS A 222 16.92 -30.30 6.19
CA HIS A 222 18.37 -30.43 6.28
C HIS A 222 19.12 -29.96 5.02
N THR A 223 18.43 -29.72 3.90
CA THR A 223 19.00 -29.17 2.67
C THR A 223 18.78 -27.65 2.55
N LEU A 224 18.20 -27.01 3.58
CA LEU A 224 18.00 -25.56 3.59
C LEU A 224 19.36 -24.85 3.70
N THR A 225 19.68 -24.05 2.69
CA THR A 225 20.84 -23.16 2.69
C THR A 225 20.38 -21.70 2.69
N ILE A 226 21.00 -20.87 3.54
CA ILE A 226 20.68 -19.45 3.65
C ILE A 226 21.94 -18.65 3.35
N ILE A 227 21.97 -17.98 2.20
CA ILE A 227 23.13 -17.20 1.77
C ILE A 227 22.81 -15.71 1.88
N THR A 228 23.53 -15.00 2.74
CA THR A 228 23.42 -13.54 2.89
C THR A 228 24.71 -12.88 2.42
N LYS A 229 24.63 -12.03 1.38
CA LYS A 229 25.80 -11.33 0.81
C LYS A 229 26.99 -12.28 0.52
N GLY A 230 26.69 -13.47 -0.01
CA GLY A 230 27.70 -14.50 -0.33
C GLY A 230 28.20 -15.31 0.85
N LYS A 231 27.69 -15.11 2.07
CA LYS A 231 28.03 -15.90 3.26
C LYS A 231 26.90 -16.83 3.65
N GLU A 232 27.22 -18.10 3.85
CA GLU A 232 26.26 -19.10 4.34
C GLU A 232 25.95 -18.87 5.83
N ASN A 233 24.68 -18.94 6.18
CA ASN A 233 24.16 -18.80 7.55
C ASN A 233 23.47 -20.11 7.92
N LYS A 234 23.80 -20.64 9.08
CA LYS A 234 23.07 -21.79 9.62
C LYS A 234 21.76 -21.30 10.23
N PRO A 235 20.61 -21.95 9.92
CA PRO A 235 19.38 -21.69 10.65
C PRO A 235 19.60 -22.00 12.14
N SER A 236 19.18 -21.07 12.99
CA SER A 236 19.15 -21.20 14.47
C SER A 236 18.08 -22.15 14.95
#